data_AF-A0A1F6NFW6-F1
#
_entry.id   AF-A0A1F6NFW6-F1
#
_cell.length_a   1.000
_cell.length_b   1.000
_cell.length_c   1.000
_cell.angle_alpha   90.00
_cell.angle_beta   90.00
_cell.angle_gamma   90.00
#
_symmetry.space_group_name_H-M   'P 1'
#
loop_
_entity.id
_entity.type
_entity.pdbx_description
1 polymer ?
#
loop_
_entity_poly.entity_id
_entity_poly.type
_entity_poly.pdbx_seq_one_letter_code
_entity_poly.pdbx_strand_id
1 'polypeptide(L)'
;MSKGKKIVHQREDCIGCNLCVELAPNNWFMDLSDGKAKLKRSEEKNGLYVAEISEPEVEANLRASQSCPVGIIKVMDENGNELK
;
A
#
# COMPACT_ATOMS: atom_id res chain seq x y z
N MET A 1 19.09 -6.08 8.83
CA MET A 1 17.94 -5.70 7.98
C MET A 1 17.55 -4.29 8.40
N SER A 2 18.00 -3.30 7.63
CA SER A 2 17.66 -1.89 7.86
C SER A 2 16.14 -1.74 7.81
N LYS A 3 15.51 -1.29 8.90
CA LYS A 3 14.08 -1.03 8.94
C LYS A 3 13.81 0.23 8.12
N GLY A 4 13.35 0.08 6.88
CA GLY A 4 12.84 1.19 6.06
C GLY A 4 11.35 1.44 6.29
N LYS A 5 10.85 2.58 5.82
CA LYS A 5 9.41 2.83 5.73
C LYS A 5 8.76 1.82 4.79
N LYS A 6 7.54 1.41 5.08
CA LYS A 6 6.86 0.36 4.31
C LYS A 6 5.37 0.60 4.17
N ILE A 7 4.81 0.04 3.12
CA ILE A 7 3.37 -0.07 2.90
C ILE A 7 2.96 -1.50 3.26
N VAL A 8 1.84 -1.65 3.96
CA VAL A 8 1.18 -2.93 4.21
C VAL A 8 -0.19 -2.91 3.53
N HIS A 9 -0.51 -3.95 2.79
CA HIS A 9 -1.74 -4.05 2.02
C HIS A 9 -2.46 -5.38 2.28
N GLN A 10 -3.66 -5.30 2.85
CA GLN A 10 -4.59 -6.42 3.07
C GLN A 10 -5.42 -6.65 1.79
N ARG A 11 -4.78 -7.19 0.75
CA ARG A 11 -5.37 -7.30 -0.60
C ARG A 11 -6.67 -8.09 -0.65
N GLU A 12 -6.84 -9.10 0.21
CA GLU A 12 -8.03 -9.96 0.19
C GLU A 12 -9.33 -9.15 0.34
N ASP A 13 -9.29 -8.11 1.17
CA ASP A 13 -10.42 -7.21 1.44
C ASP A 13 -10.55 -6.07 0.42
N CYS A 14 -9.71 -6.04 -0.63
CA CYS A 14 -9.78 -5.03 -1.67
C CYS A 14 -11.05 -5.16 -2.52
N ILE A 15 -11.79 -4.05 -2.60
CA ILE A 15 -13.02 -3.93 -3.40
C ILE A 15 -12.83 -3.25 -4.76
N GLY A 16 -11.58 -2.96 -5.16
CA GLY A 16 -11.29 -2.43 -6.49
C GLY A 16 -11.63 -0.96 -6.76
N CYS A 17 -11.64 -0.10 -5.73
CA CYS A 17 -12.03 1.33 -5.88
C CYS A 17 -11.06 2.22 -6.69
N ASN A 18 -9.86 1.72 -7.05
CA ASN A 18 -8.83 2.40 -7.85
C ASN A 18 -8.17 3.67 -7.26
N LEU A 19 -8.65 4.25 -6.15
CA LEU A 19 -8.09 5.50 -5.59
C LEU A 19 -6.59 5.43 -5.26
N CYS A 20 -6.09 4.28 -4.78
CA CYS A 20 -4.66 4.11 -4.50
C CYS A 20 -3.79 4.22 -5.77
N VAL A 21 -4.30 3.82 -6.92
CA VAL A 21 -3.61 3.92 -8.21
C VAL A 21 -3.59 5.35 -8.71
N GLU A 22 -4.71 6.09 -8.57
CA GLU A 22 -4.77 7.51 -8.93
C GLU A 22 -3.83 8.37 -8.08
N LEU A 23 -3.75 8.09 -6.79
CA LEU A 23 -2.97 8.90 -5.84
C LEU A 23 -1.48 8.54 -5.79
N ALA A 24 -1.15 7.26 -5.98
CA ALA A 24 0.22 6.75 -5.90
C ALA A 24 0.53 5.74 -7.02
N PRO A 25 0.48 6.16 -8.31
CA PRO A 25 0.63 5.25 -9.45
C PRO A 25 2.01 4.57 -9.51
N ASN A 26 3.03 5.10 -8.84
CA ASN A 26 4.35 4.48 -8.75
C ASN A 26 4.37 3.23 -7.86
N ASN A 27 3.42 3.11 -6.92
CA ASN A 27 3.33 2.02 -5.96
C ASN A 27 2.16 1.08 -6.22
N TRP A 28 1.13 1.52 -6.95
CA TRP A 28 -0.08 0.72 -7.15
C TRP A 28 -0.39 0.51 -8.64
N PHE A 29 -1.10 -0.57 -8.91
CA PHE A 29 -1.78 -0.79 -10.19
C PHE A 29 -3.03 -1.64 -9.95
N MET A 30 -4.00 -1.56 -10.85
CA MET A 30 -5.14 -2.47 -10.85
C MET A 30 -4.76 -3.76 -11.55
N ASP A 31 -5.04 -4.90 -10.92
CA ASP A 31 -4.99 -6.18 -11.60
C ASP A 31 -6.31 -6.41 -12.34
N LEU A 32 -6.22 -6.58 -13.66
CA LEU A 32 -7.40 -6.79 -14.50
C LEU A 32 -8.02 -8.18 -14.36
N SER A 33 -7.29 -9.14 -13.80
CA SER A 33 -7.79 -10.52 -13.63
C SER A 33 -8.84 -10.66 -12.54
N ASP A 34 -8.75 -9.87 -11.47
CA ASP A 34 -9.69 -9.91 -10.35
C ASP A 34 -10.24 -8.54 -9.93
N GLY A 35 -9.84 -7.48 -10.64
CA GLY A 35 -10.30 -6.11 -10.38
C GLY A 35 -9.78 -5.53 -9.06
N LYS A 36 -8.79 -6.15 -8.41
CA LYS A 36 -8.22 -5.66 -7.14
C LYS A 36 -6.92 -4.91 -7.38
N ALA A 37 -6.64 -3.94 -6.53
CA ALA A 37 -5.35 -3.27 -6.53
C ALA A 37 -4.22 -4.26 -6.17
N LYS A 38 -3.03 -4.05 -6.73
CA LYS A 38 -1.79 -4.72 -6.37
C LYS A 38 -0.73 -3.69 -6.00
N LEU A 39 -0.01 -3.98 -4.92
CA LEU A 39 1.13 -3.20 -4.46
C LEU A 39 2.38 -3.64 -5.26
N LYS A 40 3.02 -2.71 -5.95
CA LYS A 40 4.22 -2.97 -6.76
C LYS A 40 5.38 -3.32 -5.86
N ARG A 41 6.21 -4.27 -6.31
CA ARG A 41 7.43 -4.73 -5.60
C ARG A 41 7.14 -5.26 -4.19
N SER A 42 5.90 -5.66 -3.89
CA SER A 42 5.55 -6.20 -2.58
C SER A 42 5.94 -7.67 -2.45
N GLU A 43 6.36 -8.05 -1.25
CA GLU A 43 6.46 -9.44 -0.82
C GLU A 43 5.21 -9.83 -0.05
N GLU A 44 4.71 -11.05 -0.25
CA GLU A 44 3.63 -11.61 0.55
C GLU A 44 4.18 -12.19 1.86
N LYS A 45 3.55 -11.84 2.98
CA LYS A 45 3.90 -12.26 4.34
C LYS A 45 2.62 -12.51 5.14
N ASN A 46 2.25 -13.77 5.29
CA ASN A 46 1.08 -14.22 6.06
C ASN A 46 -0.24 -13.55 5.60
N GLY A 47 -0.49 -13.51 4.29
CA GLY A 47 -1.67 -12.89 3.69
C GLY A 47 -1.60 -11.37 3.55
N LEU A 48 -0.50 -10.74 3.98
CA LEU A 48 -0.26 -9.31 3.83
C LEU A 48 0.78 -9.06 2.72
N TYR A 49 0.54 -8.05 1.89
CA TYR A 49 1.49 -7.61 0.87
C TYR A 49 2.28 -6.41 1.41
N VAL A 50 3.60 -6.53 1.48
CA VAL A 50 4.47 -5.52 2.09
C VAL A 50 5.52 -5.04 1.09
N ALA A 51 5.63 -3.73 0.90
CA ALA A 51 6.67 -3.12 0.07
C ALA A 51 7.43 -2.05 0.86
N GLU A 52 8.75 -2.04 0.74
CA GLU A 52 9.58 -0.94 1.23
C GLU A 52 9.42 0.29 0.32
N ILE A 53 9.43 1.47 0.92
CA ILE A 53 9.32 2.75 0.22
C ILE A 53 10.34 3.76 0.72
N SER A 54 10.68 4.68 -0.17
CA SER A 54 11.54 5.83 0.11
C SER A 54 10.74 7.05 0.56
N GLU A 55 11.42 8.04 1.16
CA GLU A 55 10.80 9.28 1.65
C GLU A 55 9.89 9.98 0.62
N PRO A 56 10.29 10.13 -0.67
CA PRO A 56 9.44 10.78 -1.68
C PRO A 56 8.12 10.05 -1.98
N GLU A 57 8.02 8.76 -1.66
CA GLU A 57 6.82 7.96 -1.90
C GLU A 57 5.83 8.07 -0.73
N VAL A 58 6.25 8.53 0.45
CA VAL A 58 5.46 8.50 1.69
C VAL A 58 4.16 9.29 1.55
N GLU A 59 4.25 10.56 1.14
CA GLU A 59 3.10 11.46 1.07
C GLU A 59 1.99 10.93 0.15
N ALA A 60 2.35 10.45 -1.04
CA ALA A 60 1.40 9.88 -1.99
C ALA A 60 0.72 8.63 -1.43
N ASN A 61 1.47 7.78 -0.71
CA ASN A 61 0.93 6.56 -0.12
C ASN A 61 0.14 6.81 1.17
N LEU A 62 0.41 7.89 1.90
CA LEU A 62 -0.45 8.36 3.00
C LEU A 62 -1.82 8.78 2.47
N ARG A 63 -1.85 9.55 1.37
CA ARG A 63 -3.12 9.90 0.71
C ARG A 63 -3.84 8.66 0.20
N ALA A 64 -3.13 7.72 -0.42
CA ALA A 64 -3.73 6.45 -0.85
C ALA A 64 -4.34 5.68 0.33
N SER A 65 -3.63 5.63 1.46
CA SER A 65 -4.09 5.01 2.71
C SER A 65 -5.39 5.64 3.22
N GLN A 66 -5.41 6.97 3.38
CA GLN A 66 -6.56 7.73 3.86
C GLN A 66 -7.76 7.68 2.90
N SER A 67 -7.51 7.54 1.59
CA SER A 67 -8.56 7.45 0.57
C SER A 67 -9.25 6.09 0.48
N CYS A 68 -8.66 5.05 1.06
CA CYS A 68 -9.15 3.69 0.92
C CYS A 68 -10.47 3.50 1.69
N PRO A 69 -11.60 3.19 1.02
CA PRO A 69 -12.91 3.12 1.67
C PRO A 69 -13.06 1.95 2.65
N VAL A 70 -12.16 0.96 2.57
CA VAL A 70 -12.17 -0.24 3.41
C VAL A 70 -10.95 -0.32 4.34
N GLY A 71 -10.07 0.69 4.35
CA GLY A 71 -8.99 0.80 5.34
C GLY A 71 -7.89 -0.27 5.27
N ILE A 72 -7.65 -0.87 4.10
CA ILE A 72 -6.75 -2.02 3.93
C ILE A 72 -5.29 -1.66 3.60
N ILE A 73 -4.97 -0.37 3.56
CA ILE A 73 -3.65 0.16 3.25
C ILE A 73 -3.10 0.81 4.50
N LYS A 74 -1.84 0.55 4.85
CA LYS A 74 -1.14 1.19 5.97
C LYS A 74 0.24 1.63 5.53
N VAL A 75 0.69 2.79 6.00
CA VAL A 75 2.06 3.26 5.84
C VAL A 75 2.72 3.22 7.20
N MET A 76 3.90 2.60 7.31
CA MET A 76 4.59 2.37 8.58
C MET A 76 5.97 3.04 8.55
N ASP A 77 6.38 3.64 9.65
CA ASP A 77 7.72 4.19 9.85
C ASP A 77 8.78 3.09 10.07
N GLU A 78 10.06 3.48 10.18
CA GLU A 78 11.14 2.56 10.53
C GLU A 78 10.97 1.87 11.89
N ASN A 79 10.19 2.41 12.81
CA ASN A 79 9.96 1.85 14.13
C ASN A 79 8.80 0.85 14.17
N GLY A 80 7.98 0.80 13.11
CA GLY A 80 6.79 -0.02 13.01
C GLY A 80 5.51 0.69 13.46
N ASN A 81 5.55 2.01 13.63
CA ASN A 81 4.37 2.82 13.91
C ASN A 81 3.65 3.15 12.61
N GLU A 82 2.32 3.10 12.64
CA GLU A 82 1.48 3.54 11.53
C GLU A 82 1.53 5.08 11.42
N LEU A 83 1.92 5.57 10.24
CA LEU A 83 1.89 6.98 9.88
C LEU A 83 0.45 7.36 9.48
N LYS A 84 -0.02 8.52 9.94
CA LYS A 84 -1.39 9.01 9.72
C LYS A 84 -1.38 10.38 9.07
#